data_AF-A0A521T6W4-F1
#
_entry.id   AF-A0A521T6W4-F1
#
_cell.length_a   1.000
_cell.length_b   1.000
_cell.length_c   1.000
_cell.angle_alpha   90.00
_cell.angle_beta   90.00
_cell.angle_gamma   90.00
#
_symmetry.space_group_name_H-M   'P 1'
#
loop_
_entity.id
_entity.type
_entity.pdbx_description
1 polymer ?
#
loop_
_entity_poly.entity_id
_entity_poly.type
_entity_poly.pdbx_seq_one_letter_code
_entity_poly.pdbx_strand_id
1 'polypeptide(L)'
;QDSKSGKPRYLNYVSTIETIIGVGVLWLGFNLFFTDQIDCNTRYVVGGTLVIGFALLAFSIVDRVRARVLTHMFKRDVYIRILTVLAIAVIVGGLVTVNNSIADAKKIEYLGPYTAQQIGVNRYIGQLDDIKENTHEVQLQSVSPNNIKNYVNKNSDVLDVVRVWDWEAAFAKLKPEIGLIPNVDFEDNDILRFNNTLYWTASMKPVLPSSVSLENRWYNEHLVYTHVPNGFLTLEATDGQIVDSGEFFKQREIYYGEGGLFEQTWSAYPNSRGSTSAELGGVSYNGQGGLDVSPPLSWTFEPNFLLSFPAESVHVMRYKDVQDRMKTLYPYFLYDVFGKELDSIPVTDGENSYWLIPLIIGFDTHDVPWSSGNPYLRLVGFALVDSYDGDIQLLKTGDDFFTEMFVSQYSDQFKPIPAWLEEQIRYPVELFNWKTEM
;
A
#
# COMPACT_ATOMS: atom_id res chain seq x y z
N GLN A 1 -46.72 -52.40 14.72
CA GLN A 1 -46.25 -53.04 13.47
C GLN A 1 -45.94 -51.94 12.45
N ASP A 2 -45.02 -51.03 12.76
CA ASP A 2 -44.65 -49.87 11.90
C ASP A 2 -43.13 -49.79 11.64
N SER A 3 -42.34 -50.73 12.17
CA SER A 3 -40.88 -50.74 12.02
C SER A 3 -40.36 -51.39 10.73
N LYS A 4 -41.25 -51.79 9.81
CA LYS A 4 -40.90 -52.51 8.56
C LYS A 4 -41.23 -51.74 7.27
N SER A 5 -41.69 -50.50 7.37
CA SER A 5 -41.95 -49.63 6.22
C SER A 5 -40.86 -48.57 6.18
N GLY A 6 -39.98 -48.62 5.18
CA GLY A 6 -38.86 -47.68 4.95
C GLY A 6 -39.31 -46.25 4.62
N LYS A 7 -40.27 -45.69 5.37
CA LYS A 7 -40.67 -44.30 5.26
C LYS A 7 -39.59 -43.41 5.90
N PRO A 8 -39.19 -42.31 5.23
CA PRO A 8 -38.25 -41.35 5.80
C PRO A 8 -38.79 -40.85 7.14
N ARG A 9 -38.01 -41.05 8.21
CA ARG A 9 -38.36 -40.54 9.54
C ARG A 9 -38.11 -39.04 9.54
N TYR A 10 -39.15 -38.25 9.27
CA TYR A 10 -39.13 -36.79 9.20
C TYR A 10 -38.38 -36.15 10.39
N LEU A 11 -38.58 -36.70 11.60
CA LEU A 11 -37.91 -36.25 12.82
C LEU A 11 -36.37 -36.34 12.77
N ASN A 12 -35.81 -37.31 12.04
CA ASN A 12 -34.36 -37.49 11.91
C ASN A 12 -33.75 -36.43 10.98
N TYR A 13 -34.48 -36.02 9.94
CA TYR A 13 -34.09 -34.91 9.06
C TYR A 13 -34.15 -33.58 9.82
N VAL A 14 -35.20 -33.35 10.60
CA VAL A 14 -35.33 -32.15 11.46
C VAL A 14 -34.19 -32.09 12.47
N SER A 15 -33.89 -33.17 13.19
CA SER A 15 -32.75 -33.23 14.12
C SER A 15 -31.40 -32.93 13.43
N THR A 16 -31.22 -33.39 12.20
CA THR A 16 -30.00 -33.10 11.42
C THR A 16 -29.91 -31.62 11.06
N ILE A 17 -31.00 -31.02 10.59
CA ILE A 17 -31.08 -29.58 10.30
C ILE A 17 -30.80 -28.76 11.56
N GLU A 18 -31.38 -29.13 12.70
CA GLU A 18 -31.14 -28.45 13.97
C GLU A 18 -29.71 -28.60 14.49
N THR A 19 -29.07 -29.75 14.22
CA THR A 19 -27.64 -29.91 14.52
C THR A 19 -26.84 -28.89 13.72
N ILE A 20 -27.12 -28.77 12.41
CA ILE A 20 -26.41 -27.84 11.52
C ILE A 20 -26.63 -26.39 11.98
N ILE A 21 -27.87 -26.01 12.28
CA ILE A 21 -28.19 -24.66 12.78
C ILE A 21 -27.52 -24.43 14.14
N GLY A 22 -27.59 -25.39 15.07
CA GLY A 22 -26.96 -25.26 16.39
C GLY A 22 -25.45 -25.09 16.33
N VAL A 23 -24.77 -25.90 15.49
CA VAL A 23 -23.34 -25.74 15.22
C VAL A 23 -23.03 -24.38 14.58
N GLY A 24 -23.85 -23.95 13.61
CA GLY A 24 -23.70 -22.64 12.98
C GLY A 24 -23.84 -21.47 13.96
N VAL A 25 -24.78 -21.55 14.90
CA VAL A 25 -24.96 -20.53 15.95
C VAL A 25 -23.81 -20.55 16.95
N LEU A 26 -23.29 -21.73 17.33
CA LEU A 26 -22.10 -21.80 18.18
C LEU A 26 -20.87 -21.23 17.48
N TRP A 27 -20.71 -21.49 16.18
CA TRP A 27 -19.66 -20.88 15.37
C TRP A 27 -19.80 -19.35 15.33
N LEU A 28 -21.02 -18.84 15.12
CA LEU A 28 -21.28 -17.40 15.21
C LEU A 28 -20.91 -16.85 16.60
N GLY A 29 -21.31 -17.53 17.67
CA GLY A 29 -20.95 -17.16 19.04
C GLY A 29 -19.44 -17.16 19.30
N PHE A 30 -18.69 -18.06 18.66
CA PHE A 30 -17.23 -18.09 18.72
C PHE A 30 -16.61 -16.89 17.97
N ASN A 31 -17.11 -16.54 16.78
CA ASN A 31 -16.60 -15.40 16.02
C ASN A 31 -16.88 -14.05 16.71
N LEU A 32 -17.95 -13.95 17.52
CA LEU A 32 -18.23 -12.76 18.33
C LEU A 32 -17.16 -12.43 19.39
N PHE A 33 -16.21 -13.32 19.66
CA PHE A 33 -15.04 -13.00 20.50
C PHE A 33 -13.96 -12.21 19.75
N PHE A 34 -14.00 -12.21 18.42
CA PHE A 34 -12.95 -11.65 17.56
C PHE A 34 -13.40 -10.40 16.81
N THR A 35 -14.50 -9.77 17.19
CA THR A 35 -14.95 -8.53 16.53
C THR A 35 -14.06 -7.35 16.88
N ASP A 36 -13.82 -6.46 15.92
CA ASP A 36 -13.10 -5.20 16.07
C ASP A 36 -13.63 -4.30 17.20
N GLN A 37 -14.93 -4.39 17.51
CA GLN A 37 -15.59 -3.65 18.57
C GLN A 37 -16.03 -4.59 19.70
N ILE A 38 -15.41 -4.44 20.88
CA ILE A 38 -15.80 -5.16 22.10
C ILE A 38 -16.10 -4.15 23.20
N ASP A 39 -17.31 -4.24 23.75
CA ASP A 39 -17.81 -3.37 24.81
C ASP A 39 -18.22 -4.15 26.06
N CYS A 40 -18.79 -3.42 27.03
CA CYS A 40 -19.28 -4.01 28.28
C CYS A 40 -20.48 -4.96 28.11
N ASN A 41 -21.14 -4.95 26.95
CA ASN A 41 -22.29 -5.78 26.61
C ASN A 41 -21.93 -7.03 25.81
N THR A 42 -20.82 -7.03 25.08
CA THR A 42 -20.38 -8.14 24.22
C THR A 42 -20.45 -9.49 24.95
N ARG A 43 -20.09 -9.53 26.24
CA ARG A 43 -20.19 -10.75 27.08
C ARG A 43 -21.60 -11.34 27.15
N TYR A 44 -22.64 -10.51 27.20
CA TYR A 44 -24.04 -10.96 27.26
C TYR A 44 -24.52 -11.43 25.90
N VAL A 45 -24.10 -10.76 24.82
CA VAL A 45 -24.42 -11.13 23.45
C VAL A 45 -23.78 -12.48 23.09
N VAL A 46 -22.49 -12.64 23.37
CA VAL A 46 -21.75 -13.90 23.21
C VAL A 46 -22.40 -15.01 24.03
N GLY A 47 -22.61 -14.78 25.34
CA GLY A 47 -23.23 -15.77 26.22
C GLY A 47 -24.63 -16.17 25.77
N GLY A 48 -25.47 -15.21 25.36
CA GLY A 48 -26.80 -15.45 24.82
C GLY A 48 -26.78 -16.31 23.56
N THR A 49 -25.88 -15.99 22.63
CA THR A 49 -25.71 -16.72 21.36
C THR A 49 -25.27 -18.16 21.62
N LEU A 50 -24.30 -18.37 22.52
CA LEU A 50 -23.85 -19.71 22.90
C LEU A 50 -24.97 -20.52 23.56
N VAL A 51 -25.75 -19.92 24.46
CA VAL A 51 -26.91 -20.58 25.12
C VAL A 51 -27.96 -20.98 24.09
N ILE A 52 -28.25 -20.15 23.08
CA ILE A 52 -29.13 -20.52 21.96
C ILE A 52 -28.57 -21.71 21.19
N GLY A 53 -27.28 -21.68 20.83
CA GLY A 53 -26.61 -22.77 20.13
C GLY A 53 -26.69 -24.10 20.89
N PHE A 54 -26.37 -24.09 22.19
CA PHE A 54 -26.49 -25.27 23.05
C PHE A 54 -27.93 -25.76 23.22
N ALA A 55 -28.92 -24.86 23.33
CA ALA A 55 -30.32 -25.23 23.41
C ALA A 55 -30.79 -25.97 22.13
N LEU A 56 -30.38 -25.48 20.95
CA LEU A 56 -30.68 -26.13 19.67
C LEU A 56 -30.04 -27.51 19.55
N LEU A 57 -28.78 -27.66 20.00
CA LEU A 57 -28.14 -28.97 20.06
C LEU A 57 -28.85 -29.92 21.03
N ALA A 58 -29.28 -29.44 22.19
CA ALA A 58 -30.04 -30.24 23.15
C ALA A 58 -31.37 -30.72 22.55
N PHE A 59 -32.12 -29.85 21.85
CA PHE A 59 -33.34 -30.24 21.13
C PHE A 59 -33.04 -31.27 20.04
N SER A 60 -31.97 -31.08 19.27
CA SER A 60 -31.55 -32.03 18.25
C SER A 60 -31.23 -33.41 18.81
N ILE A 61 -30.51 -33.49 19.94
CA ILE A 61 -30.18 -34.76 20.61
C ILE A 61 -31.46 -35.46 21.09
N VAL A 62 -32.38 -34.72 21.72
CA VAL A 62 -33.66 -35.26 22.18
C VAL A 62 -34.48 -35.79 21.02
N ASP A 63 -34.52 -35.09 19.90
CA ASP A 63 -35.21 -35.54 18.70
C ASP A 63 -34.56 -36.76 18.07
N ARG A 64 -33.24 -36.85 18.05
CA ARG A 64 -32.53 -38.04 17.58
C ARG A 64 -32.89 -39.27 18.40
N VAL A 65 -33.08 -39.12 19.70
CA VAL A 65 -33.55 -40.18 20.60
C VAL A 65 -35.03 -40.51 20.34
N ARG A 66 -35.90 -39.49 20.22
CA ARG A 66 -37.35 -39.68 19.98
C ARG A 66 -37.67 -40.21 18.58
N ALA A 67 -36.85 -39.91 17.58
CA ALA A 67 -36.96 -40.42 16.21
C ALA A 67 -36.84 -41.95 16.14
N ARG A 68 -36.35 -42.61 17.20
CA ARG A 68 -36.36 -44.07 17.32
C ARG A 68 -37.78 -44.63 17.42
N VAL A 69 -38.72 -43.86 17.98
CA VAL A 69 -40.10 -44.26 18.32
C VAL A 69 -41.17 -43.45 17.56
N LEU A 70 -40.94 -42.16 17.30
CA LEU A 70 -41.89 -41.23 16.67
C LEU A 70 -41.49 -40.89 15.23
N THR A 71 -42.49 -40.70 14.36
CA THR A 71 -42.30 -40.41 12.93
C THR A 71 -42.45 -38.93 12.57
N HIS A 72 -43.20 -38.15 13.35
CA HIS A 72 -43.54 -36.75 13.08
C HIS A 72 -43.42 -35.90 14.35
N MET A 73 -43.17 -34.59 14.17
CA MET A 73 -43.04 -33.62 15.27
C MET A 73 -44.41 -33.07 15.64
N PHE A 74 -44.67 -32.90 16.94
CA PHE A 74 -45.90 -32.28 17.41
C PHE A 74 -45.82 -30.74 17.29
N LYS A 75 -46.94 -30.07 16.99
CA LYS A 75 -47.01 -28.60 16.92
C LYS A 75 -46.47 -27.92 18.20
N ARG A 76 -46.76 -28.52 19.36
CA ARG A 76 -46.26 -28.04 20.67
C ARG A 76 -44.73 -28.01 20.74
N ASP A 77 -44.06 -29.00 20.17
CA ASP A 77 -42.59 -29.10 20.23
C ASP A 77 -41.93 -28.00 19.40
N VAL A 78 -42.56 -27.59 18.28
CA VAL A 78 -42.13 -26.43 17.47
C VAL A 78 -42.31 -25.12 18.25
N TYR A 79 -43.47 -24.92 18.87
CA TYR A 79 -43.72 -23.71 19.66
C TYR A 79 -42.73 -23.56 20.82
N ILE A 80 -42.41 -24.65 21.53
CA ILE A 80 -41.45 -24.63 22.63
C ILE A 80 -40.07 -24.15 22.15
N ARG A 81 -39.59 -24.58 20.98
CA ARG A 81 -38.28 -24.19 20.45
C ARG A 81 -38.21 -22.71 20.12
N ILE A 82 -39.21 -22.22 19.38
CA ILE A 82 -39.30 -20.80 19.01
C ILE A 82 -39.39 -19.94 20.27
N LEU A 83 -40.25 -20.32 21.22
CA LEU A 83 -40.39 -19.60 22.49
C LEU A 83 -39.12 -19.66 23.34
N THR A 84 -38.35 -20.75 23.29
CA THR A 84 -37.08 -20.87 24.03
C THR A 84 -36.05 -19.88 23.47
N VAL A 85 -35.87 -19.83 22.14
CA VAL A 85 -34.95 -18.88 21.49
C VAL A 85 -35.38 -17.45 21.76
N LEU A 86 -36.68 -17.14 21.62
CA LEU A 86 -37.23 -15.82 21.91
C LEU A 86 -37.04 -15.43 23.39
N ALA A 87 -37.27 -16.35 24.32
CA ALA A 87 -37.09 -16.10 25.75
C ALA A 87 -35.63 -15.77 26.07
N ILE A 88 -34.66 -16.52 25.51
CA ILE A 88 -33.23 -16.23 25.67
C ILE A 88 -32.91 -14.84 25.10
N ALA A 89 -33.38 -14.54 23.89
CA ALA A 89 -33.14 -13.24 23.25
C ALA A 89 -33.71 -12.07 24.07
N VAL A 90 -34.92 -12.20 24.62
CA VAL A 90 -35.54 -11.17 25.49
C VAL A 90 -34.75 -10.99 26.79
N ILE A 91 -34.31 -12.09 27.42
CA ILE A 91 -33.48 -12.03 28.63
C ILE A 91 -32.16 -11.31 28.35
N VAL A 92 -31.48 -11.68 27.27
CA VAL A 92 -30.21 -11.06 26.87
C VAL A 92 -30.40 -9.58 26.55
N GLY A 93 -31.42 -9.23 25.77
CA GLY A 93 -31.73 -7.83 25.46
C GLY A 93 -32.04 -7.00 26.70
N GLY A 94 -32.78 -7.58 27.66
CA GLY A 94 -33.06 -6.96 28.96
C GLY A 94 -31.78 -6.70 29.77
N LEU A 95 -30.89 -7.70 29.85
CA LEU A 95 -29.59 -7.56 30.51
C LEU A 95 -28.73 -6.48 29.85
N VAL A 96 -28.65 -6.44 28.53
CA VAL A 96 -27.92 -5.40 27.78
C VAL A 96 -28.50 -4.02 28.05
N THR A 97 -29.83 -3.88 28.09
CA THR A 97 -30.50 -2.60 28.36
C THR A 97 -30.19 -2.08 29.76
N VAL A 98 -30.27 -2.96 30.76
CA VAL A 98 -29.94 -2.61 32.14
C VAL A 98 -28.45 -2.27 32.27
N ASN A 99 -27.58 -3.06 31.65
CA ASN A 99 -26.13 -2.83 31.70
C ASN A 99 -25.76 -1.51 31.01
N ASN A 100 -26.39 -1.15 29.90
CA ASN A 100 -26.23 0.15 29.25
C ASN A 100 -26.64 1.30 30.16
N SER A 101 -27.80 1.18 30.83
CA SER A 101 -28.24 2.21 31.77
C SER A 101 -27.25 2.42 32.93
N ILE A 102 -26.63 1.33 33.42
CA ILE A 102 -25.58 1.42 34.45
C ILE A 102 -24.30 2.03 33.87
N ALA A 103 -23.91 1.62 32.66
CA ALA A 103 -22.72 2.13 31.99
C ALA A 103 -22.82 3.63 31.71
N ASP A 104 -23.99 4.14 31.31
CA ASP A 104 -24.23 5.57 31.12
C ASP A 104 -24.08 6.35 32.43
N ALA A 105 -24.60 5.81 33.53
CA ALA A 105 -24.48 6.42 34.85
C ALA A 105 -23.04 6.36 35.41
N LYS A 106 -22.25 5.35 35.02
CA LYS A 106 -20.90 5.07 35.52
C LYS A 106 -19.89 4.91 34.38
N LYS A 107 -19.88 5.87 33.45
CA LYS A 107 -19.15 5.79 32.18
C LYS A 107 -17.66 5.44 32.33
N ILE A 108 -16.96 6.05 33.29
CA ILE A 108 -15.52 5.81 33.51
C ILE A 108 -15.27 4.39 34.02
N GLU A 109 -16.09 3.89 34.93
CA GLU A 109 -15.90 2.56 35.54
C GLU A 109 -16.25 1.43 34.57
N TYR A 110 -17.32 1.60 33.79
CA TYR A 110 -17.85 0.56 32.90
C TYR A 110 -17.29 0.59 31.48
N LEU A 111 -17.10 1.78 30.88
CA LEU A 111 -16.53 1.90 29.52
C LEU A 111 -15.03 2.15 29.55
N GLY A 112 -14.50 2.80 30.59
CA GLY A 112 -13.09 3.17 30.69
C GLY A 112 -12.11 2.02 30.42
N PRO A 113 -12.28 0.82 30.99
CA PRO A 113 -11.41 -0.32 30.69
C PRO A 113 -11.43 -0.73 29.21
N TYR A 114 -12.59 -0.71 28.56
CA TYR A 114 -12.74 -1.07 27.14
C TYR A 114 -12.15 0.00 26.23
N THR A 115 -12.40 1.27 26.53
CA THR A 115 -11.78 2.39 25.82
C THR A 115 -10.26 2.39 26.00
N ALA A 116 -9.74 2.05 27.19
CA ALA A 116 -8.31 1.93 27.41
C ALA A 116 -7.69 0.78 26.61
N GLN A 117 -8.35 -0.38 26.51
CA GLN A 117 -7.90 -1.49 25.65
C GLN A 117 -7.92 -1.09 24.18
N GLN A 118 -9.00 -0.44 23.73
CA GLN A 118 -9.11 0.09 22.37
C GLN A 118 -8.01 1.08 22.05
N ILE A 119 -7.74 2.05 22.93
CA ILE A 119 -6.61 2.97 22.77
C ILE A 119 -5.30 2.20 22.73
N GLY A 120 -5.06 1.23 23.62
CA GLY A 120 -3.83 0.45 23.65
C GLY A 120 -3.58 -0.34 22.37
N VAL A 121 -4.58 -1.09 21.90
CA VAL A 121 -4.50 -1.86 20.65
C VAL A 121 -4.28 -0.93 19.46
N ASN A 122 -5.02 0.17 19.38
CA ASN A 122 -4.88 1.12 18.27
C ASN A 122 -3.54 1.87 18.28
N ARG A 123 -3.04 2.26 19.46
CA ARG A 123 -1.69 2.82 19.58
C ARG A 123 -0.62 1.85 19.12
N TYR A 124 -0.77 0.56 19.46
CA TYR A 124 0.10 -0.48 18.96
C TYR A 124 -0.04 -0.63 17.44
N ILE A 125 -1.25 -0.78 16.90
CA ILE A 125 -1.51 -0.89 15.46
C ILE A 125 -0.93 0.29 14.67
N GLY A 126 -1.06 1.52 15.17
CA GLY A 126 -0.51 2.73 14.56
C GLY A 126 0.97 2.98 14.84
N GLN A 127 1.62 2.18 15.71
CA GLN A 127 2.97 2.43 16.23
C GLN A 127 3.10 3.86 16.79
N LEU A 128 2.05 4.33 17.47
CA LEU A 128 1.96 5.69 18.00
C LEU A 128 2.84 5.91 19.23
N ASP A 129 3.27 4.83 19.89
CA ASP A 129 4.19 4.91 21.03
C ASP A 129 5.61 5.35 20.64
N ASP A 130 5.99 5.16 19.37
CA ASP A 130 7.28 5.60 18.83
C ASP A 130 7.24 7.05 18.31
N ILE A 131 6.05 7.66 18.26
CA ILE A 131 5.86 9.03 17.79
C ILE A 131 6.06 10.00 18.94
N LYS A 132 7.03 10.90 18.78
CA LYS A 132 7.24 12.02 19.68
C LYS A 132 6.66 13.30 19.08
N GLU A 133 5.52 13.74 19.62
CA GLU A 133 4.95 15.04 19.28
C GLU A 133 5.77 16.15 19.94
N ASN A 134 6.24 17.11 19.14
CA ASN A 134 6.86 18.34 19.63
C ASN A 134 5.97 19.52 19.25
N THR A 135 5.25 20.07 20.23
CA THR A 135 4.44 21.27 20.03
C THR A 135 5.32 22.51 20.09
N HIS A 136 5.44 23.21 18.95
CA HIS A 136 6.14 24.47 18.86
C HIS A 136 5.15 25.64 19.00
N GLU A 137 5.08 26.25 20.19
CA GLU A 137 4.37 27.53 20.35
C GLU A 137 5.23 28.67 19.79
N VAL A 138 5.03 29.00 18.52
CA VAL A 138 5.72 30.13 17.87
C VAL A 138 5.12 31.44 18.37
N GLN A 139 5.75 32.06 19.36
CA GLN A 139 5.42 33.43 19.75
C GLN A 139 5.98 34.42 18.74
N LEU A 140 5.09 35.04 17.95
CA LEU A 140 5.48 36.08 16.99
C LEU A 140 5.87 37.36 17.74
N GLN A 141 7.16 37.62 17.84
CA GLN A 141 7.68 38.90 18.34
C GLN A 141 7.82 39.88 17.18
N SER A 142 7.28 41.09 17.33
CA SER A 142 7.42 42.12 16.31
C SER A 142 8.86 42.62 16.23
N VAL A 143 9.46 42.52 15.05
CA VAL A 143 10.80 43.04 14.78
C VAL A 143 10.66 44.45 14.17
N SER A 144 11.38 45.42 14.73
CA SER A 144 11.43 46.78 14.14
C SER A 144 12.00 46.73 12.72
N PRO A 145 11.45 47.48 11.74
CA PRO A 145 11.94 47.50 10.36
C PRO A 145 13.45 47.75 10.23
N ASN A 146 14.03 48.59 11.10
CA ASN A 146 15.45 48.91 11.10
C ASN A 146 16.35 47.73 11.50
N ASN A 147 15.80 46.73 12.20
CA ASN A 147 16.53 45.56 12.69
C ASN A 147 16.33 44.31 11.82
N ILE A 148 15.46 44.35 10.79
CA ILE A 148 15.15 43.18 9.95
C ILE A 148 16.42 42.58 9.33
N LYS A 149 17.30 43.40 8.74
CA LYS A 149 18.54 42.90 8.11
C LYS A 149 19.44 42.16 9.11
N ASN A 150 19.65 42.75 10.29
CA ASN A 150 20.44 42.11 11.35
C ASN A 150 19.76 40.83 11.87
N TYR A 151 18.43 40.83 11.95
CA TYR A 151 17.66 39.65 12.36
C TYR A 151 17.75 38.52 11.35
N VAL A 152 17.62 38.81 10.04
CA VAL A 152 17.80 37.83 8.97
C VAL A 152 19.21 37.25 9.01
N ASN A 153 20.25 38.09 9.07
CA ASN A 153 21.63 37.62 9.12
C ASN A 153 21.94 36.79 10.38
N LYS A 154 21.27 37.07 11.50
CA LYS A 154 21.48 36.33 12.76
C LYS A 154 20.81 34.95 12.74
N ASN A 155 19.77 34.77 11.94
CA ASN A 155 18.99 33.53 11.85
C ASN A 155 19.07 32.92 10.45
N SER A 156 20.15 33.20 9.71
CA SER A 156 20.31 32.71 8.33
C SER A 156 20.36 31.18 8.31
N ASP A 157 20.95 30.56 9.33
CA ASP A 157 20.96 29.10 9.54
C ASP A 157 19.57 28.45 9.47
N VAL A 158 18.53 29.15 9.95
CA VAL A 158 17.15 28.69 9.86
C VAL A 158 16.49 29.17 8.57
N LEU A 159 16.63 30.45 8.23
CA LEU A 159 15.94 31.06 7.09
C LEU A 159 16.41 30.51 5.74
N ASP A 160 17.66 30.09 5.62
CA ASP A 160 18.21 29.51 4.40
C ASP A 160 17.65 28.09 4.13
N VAL A 161 17.03 27.48 5.15
CA VAL A 161 16.36 26.17 5.07
C VAL A 161 14.84 26.32 4.92
N VAL A 162 14.30 27.54 5.05
CA VAL A 162 12.86 27.79 4.88
C VAL A 162 12.52 27.80 3.40
N ARG A 163 11.63 26.88 3.01
CA ARG A 163 11.05 26.82 1.67
C ARG A 163 10.20 28.07 1.42
N VAL A 164 10.52 28.79 0.35
CA VAL A 164 9.72 29.92 -0.13
C VAL A 164 8.87 29.51 -1.34
N TRP A 165 9.33 28.51 -2.09
CA TRP A 165 8.63 27.96 -3.25
C TRP A 165 7.79 26.76 -2.88
N ASP A 166 6.52 26.79 -3.26
CA ASP A 166 5.61 25.64 -3.20
C ASP A 166 5.74 24.75 -4.45
N TRP A 167 5.08 23.61 -4.41
CA TRP A 167 5.13 22.59 -5.47
C TRP A 167 4.68 23.15 -6.83
N GLU A 168 3.58 23.91 -6.87
CA GLU A 168 3.01 24.46 -8.11
C GLU A 168 3.93 25.54 -8.71
N ALA A 169 4.49 26.43 -7.89
CA ALA A 169 5.38 27.48 -8.34
C ALA A 169 6.72 26.92 -8.85
N ALA A 170 7.27 25.92 -8.15
CA ALA A 170 8.48 25.23 -8.58
C ALA A 170 8.27 24.55 -9.93
N PHE A 171 7.17 23.80 -10.08
CA PHE A 171 6.80 23.14 -11.32
C PHE A 171 6.60 24.14 -12.47
N ALA A 172 5.88 25.23 -12.24
CA ALA A 172 5.66 26.27 -13.24
C ALA A 172 6.96 26.94 -13.69
N LYS A 173 7.97 27.02 -12.82
CA LYS A 173 9.28 27.59 -13.13
C LYS A 173 10.21 26.60 -13.83
N LEU A 174 10.13 25.31 -13.53
CA LEU A 174 10.89 24.27 -14.23
C LEU A 174 10.29 23.96 -15.61
N LYS A 175 8.99 24.14 -15.81
CA LYS A 175 8.31 23.78 -17.06
C LYS A 175 8.93 24.35 -18.35
N PRO A 176 9.35 25.63 -18.40
CA PRO A 176 10.02 26.19 -19.57
C PRO A 176 11.38 25.57 -19.90
N GLU A 177 12.05 24.89 -18.95
CA GLU A 177 13.39 24.30 -19.16
C GLU A 177 13.38 23.07 -20.07
N ILE A 178 12.28 22.29 -20.08
CA ILE A 178 12.06 21.26 -21.11
C ILE A 178 11.92 21.93 -22.50
N GLY A 179 11.48 23.18 -22.53
CA GLY A 179 11.33 23.95 -23.75
C GLY A 179 10.27 23.34 -24.68
N LEU A 180 10.61 23.24 -25.97
CA LEU A 180 9.73 22.70 -27.02
C LEU A 180 10.05 21.24 -27.38
N ILE A 181 10.67 20.48 -26.45
CA ILE A 181 10.98 19.06 -26.63
C ILE A 181 9.64 18.28 -26.55
N PRO A 182 9.11 17.75 -27.67
CA PRO A 182 7.73 17.26 -27.72
C PRO A 182 7.57 15.82 -27.20
N ASN A 183 8.68 15.18 -26.83
CA ASN A 183 8.80 13.75 -26.53
C ASN A 183 9.12 13.45 -25.07
N VAL A 184 9.14 14.48 -24.23
CA VAL A 184 9.37 14.36 -22.78
C VAL A 184 8.38 15.29 -22.08
N ASP A 185 7.82 14.82 -20.97
CA ASP A 185 6.96 15.61 -20.08
C ASP A 185 7.38 15.36 -18.63
N PHE A 186 6.88 16.16 -17.70
CA PHE A 186 7.11 15.91 -16.27
C PHE A 186 6.21 14.80 -15.76
N GLU A 187 6.74 13.97 -14.86
CA GLU A 187 5.93 13.03 -14.08
C GLU A 187 5.55 13.65 -12.74
N ASP A 188 6.54 13.83 -11.87
CA ASP A 188 6.35 14.41 -10.55
C ASP A 188 7.41 15.48 -10.24
N ASN A 189 7.25 16.16 -9.11
CA ASN A 189 8.16 17.14 -8.57
C ASN A 189 8.34 16.92 -7.07
N ASP A 190 9.43 16.24 -6.76
CA ASP A 190 9.82 15.90 -5.40
C ASP A 190 10.65 16.99 -4.76
N ILE A 191 10.60 17.04 -3.44
CA ILE A 191 11.64 17.76 -2.71
C ILE A 191 12.80 16.80 -2.54
N LEU A 192 14.05 17.21 -2.70
CA LEU A 192 15.25 16.47 -2.35
C LEU A 192 16.12 17.31 -1.40
N ARG A 193 16.94 16.65 -0.60
CA ARG A 193 17.88 17.32 0.31
C ARG A 193 19.29 16.90 -0.03
N PHE A 194 20.12 17.88 -0.39
CA PHE A 194 21.54 17.67 -0.66
C PHE A 194 22.33 18.70 0.11
N ASN A 195 23.38 18.27 0.82
CA ASN A 195 24.28 19.16 1.57
C ASN A 195 23.56 20.17 2.48
N ASN A 196 22.50 19.72 3.15
CA ASN A 196 21.68 20.54 4.05
C ASN A 196 20.81 21.63 3.38
N THR A 197 20.76 21.65 2.04
CA THR A 197 19.89 22.52 1.23
C THR A 197 18.73 21.71 0.63
N LEU A 198 17.57 22.33 0.50
CA LEU A 198 16.38 21.73 -0.10
C LEU A 198 16.24 22.14 -1.55
N TYR A 199 15.90 21.18 -2.40
CA TYR A 199 15.69 21.37 -3.83
C TYR A 199 14.34 20.78 -4.23
N TRP A 200 13.65 21.42 -5.15
CA TRP A 200 12.58 20.83 -5.93
C TRP A 200 13.20 20.15 -7.15
N THR A 201 13.05 18.84 -7.26
CA THR A 201 13.56 18.03 -8.36
C THR A 201 12.38 17.41 -9.08
N ALA A 202 12.18 17.87 -10.32
CA ALA A 202 11.15 17.33 -11.17
C ALA A 202 11.70 16.17 -12.01
N SER A 203 11.02 15.05 -11.95
CA SER A 203 11.30 13.87 -12.75
C SER A 203 10.59 13.96 -14.10
N MET A 204 11.20 13.33 -15.11
CA MET A 204 10.68 13.33 -16.47
C MET A 204 10.25 11.94 -16.92
N LYS A 205 9.19 11.91 -17.72
CA LYS A 205 8.67 10.74 -18.43
C LYS A 205 8.76 10.90 -19.94
N PRO A 206 9.02 9.81 -20.69
CA PRO A 206 8.94 9.82 -22.14
C PRO A 206 7.48 9.82 -22.57
N VAL A 207 7.14 10.66 -23.56
CA VAL A 207 5.80 10.73 -24.14
C VAL A 207 5.88 10.62 -25.65
N LEU A 208 4.85 10.03 -26.27
CA LEU A 208 4.77 10.00 -27.72
C LEU A 208 4.29 11.37 -28.26
N PRO A 209 5.06 12.05 -29.11
CA PRO A 209 4.62 13.31 -29.71
C PRO A 209 3.35 13.15 -30.53
N SER A 210 2.44 14.12 -30.44
CA SER A 210 1.19 14.13 -31.22
C SER A 210 1.40 14.20 -32.74
N SER A 211 2.59 14.62 -33.19
CA SER A 211 2.99 14.65 -34.60
C SER A 211 3.31 13.27 -35.19
N VAL A 212 3.46 12.23 -34.37
CA VAL A 212 3.76 10.87 -34.86
C VAL A 212 2.51 10.29 -35.53
N SER A 213 2.63 9.93 -36.81
CA SER A 213 1.53 9.30 -37.55
C SER A 213 1.23 7.89 -37.02
N LEU A 214 -0.03 7.46 -37.14
CA LEU A 214 -0.50 6.17 -36.61
C LEU A 214 0.31 4.99 -37.15
N GLU A 215 0.71 5.03 -38.42
CA GLU A 215 1.50 3.99 -39.08
C GLU A 215 2.91 3.84 -38.50
N ASN A 216 3.46 4.89 -37.88
CA ASN A 216 4.79 4.91 -37.30
C ASN A 216 4.77 4.75 -35.77
N ARG A 217 3.58 4.70 -35.16
CA ARG A 217 3.41 4.70 -33.70
C ARG A 217 4.17 3.57 -33.02
N TRP A 218 3.94 2.33 -33.45
CA TRP A 218 4.58 1.14 -32.87
C TRP A 218 6.11 1.23 -32.88
N TYR A 219 6.70 1.62 -34.01
CA TYR A 219 8.15 1.77 -34.13
C TYR A 219 8.68 2.84 -33.17
N ASN A 220 7.99 3.98 -33.08
CA ASN A 220 8.40 5.09 -32.24
C ASN A 220 8.29 4.78 -30.75
N GLU A 221 7.19 4.18 -30.31
CA GLU A 221 6.98 3.80 -28.91
C GLU A 221 8.00 2.76 -28.43
N HIS A 222 8.41 1.83 -29.31
CA HIS A 222 9.20 0.66 -28.85
C HIS A 222 10.69 0.77 -29.17
N LEU A 223 11.10 1.54 -30.18
CA LEU A 223 12.49 1.59 -30.67
C LEU A 223 13.13 2.99 -30.62
N VAL A 224 12.34 4.06 -30.47
CA VAL A 224 12.84 5.46 -30.52
C VAL A 224 12.69 6.16 -29.18
N TYR A 225 11.46 6.30 -28.68
CA TYR A 225 11.14 6.98 -27.42
C TYR A 225 11.26 6.00 -26.24
N THR A 226 12.45 5.42 -26.09
CA THR A 226 12.73 4.33 -25.14
C THR A 226 13.21 4.83 -23.77
N HIS A 227 13.69 6.06 -23.66
CA HIS A 227 14.29 6.58 -22.44
C HIS A 227 14.14 8.09 -22.38
N VAL A 228 14.47 8.67 -21.23
CA VAL A 228 14.65 10.12 -21.08
C VAL A 228 16.14 10.44 -21.04
N PRO A 229 16.68 11.27 -21.95
CA PRO A 229 18.11 11.61 -21.95
C PRO A 229 18.56 12.44 -20.75
N ASN A 230 17.70 13.36 -20.29
CA ASN A 230 17.93 14.18 -19.11
C ASN A 230 16.72 14.03 -18.18
N GLY A 231 16.77 13.08 -17.26
CA GLY A 231 15.64 12.66 -16.45
C GLY A 231 15.21 13.61 -15.34
N PHE A 232 16.08 14.53 -14.93
CA PHE A 232 15.85 15.37 -13.75
C PHE A 232 16.12 16.84 -14.03
N LEU A 233 15.27 17.72 -13.52
CA LEU A 233 15.51 19.16 -13.42
C LEU A 233 15.40 19.60 -11.97
N THR A 234 16.27 20.51 -11.56
CA THR A 234 16.40 20.86 -10.14
C THR A 234 16.32 22.37 -9.93
N LEU A 235 15.62 22.77 -8.88
CA LEU A 235 15.41 24.15 -8.47
C LEU A 235 15.63 24.27 -6.96
N GLU A 236 16.45 25.22 -6.52
CA GLU A 236 16.67 25.48 -5.10
C GLU A 236 15.39 25.99 -4.44
N ALA A 237 14.95 25.37 -3.34
CA ALA A 237 13.63 25.61 -2.76
C ALA A 237 13.52 26.94 -2.00
N THR A 238 14.65 27.56 -1.64
CA THR A 238 14.72 28.79 -0.85
C THR A 238 14.66 30.02 -1.75
N ASP A 239 15.52 30.13 -2.76
CA ASP A 239 15.59 31.30 -3.63
C ASP A 239 14.93 31.08 -5.01
N GLY A 240 14.65 29.82 -5.35
CA GLY A 240 14.06 29.41 -6.61
C GLY A 240 15.04 29.36 -7.78
N GLN A 241 16.35 29.41 -7.58
CA GLN A 241 17.30 29.34 -8.68
C GLN A 241 17.31 27.94 -9.30
N ILE A 242 17.34 27.87 -10.62
CA ILE A 242 17.46 26.61 -11.36
C ILE A 242 18.94 26.22 -11.30
N VAL A 243 19.20 24.97 -10.91
CA VAL A 243 20.54 24.42 -10.74
C VAL A 243 20.72 23.24 -11.70
N ASP A 244 21.94 23.03 -12.19
CA ASP A 244 22.23 21.86 -13.03
C ASP A 244 22.08 20.58 -12.18
N SER A 245 21.07 19.76 -12.53
CA SER A 245 20.83 18.48 -11.88
C SER A 245 22.02 17.53 -12.01
N GLY A 246 22.89 17.73 -13.00
CA GLY A 246 24.14 17.01 -13.18
C GLY A 246 25.17 17.21 -12.05
N GLU A 247 24.99 18.22 -11.20
CA GLU A 247 25.79 18.35 -9.97
C GLU A 247 25.48 17.23 -8.96
N PHE A 248 24.24 16.76 -8.94
CA PHE A 248 23.75 15.72 -8.03
C PHE A 248 23.65 14.35 -8.72
N PHE A 249 22.95 14.29 -9.85
CA PHE A 249 22.66 13.07 -10.62
C PHE A 249 23.60 12.97 -11.82
N LYS A 250 24.69 12.20 -11.69
CA LYS A 250 25.61 11.98 -12.82
C LYS A 250 24.98 11.10 -13.90
N GLN A 251 24.27 10.04 -13.50
CA GLN A 251 23.40 9.26 -14.37
C GLN A 251 22.08 9.99 -14.59
N ARG A 252 21.92 10.61 -15.77
CA ARG A 252 20.70 11.35 -16.12
C ARG A 252 19.78 10.59 -17.07
N GLU A 253 20.27 9.53 -17.69
CA GLU A 253 19.47 8.69 -18.58
C GLU A 253 18.54 7.80 -17.74
N ILE A 254 17.24 7.88 -18.02
CA ILE A 254 16.22 7.07 -17.35
C ILE A 254 15.64 6.09 -18.37
N TYR A 255 15.89 4.81 -18.16
CA TYR A 255 15.28 3.70 -18.89
C TYR A 255 14.19 3.01 -18.09
N TYR A 256 14.27 3.08 -16.75
CA TYR A 256 13.26 2.63 -15.80
C TYR A 256 12.88 3.83 -14.91
N GLY A 257 11.62 4.24 -14.97
CA GLY A 257 11.14 5.48 -14.35
C GLY A 257 9.67 5.40 -14.02
N GLU A 258 9.02 6.54 -13.91
CA GLU A 258 7.60 6.61 -13.56
C GLU A 258 6.79 7.10 -14.77
N GLY A 259 5.64 6.47 -14.99
CA GLY A 259 4.58 6.90 -15.89
C GLY A 259 4.94 7.07 -17.37
N GLY A 260 4.03 7.70 -18.11
CA GLY A 260 4.17 7.94 -19.54
C GLY A 260 4.34 6.65 -20.35
N LEU A 261 5.29 6.64 -21.29
CA LEU A 261 5.58 5.44 -22.07
C LEU A 261 6.22 4.31 -21.24
N PHE A 262 6.75 4.57 -20.04
CA PHE A 262 7.28 3.50 -19.19
C PHE A 262 6.18 2.57 -18.65
N GLU A 263 5.02 3.13 -18.32
CA GLU A 263 3.83 2.39 -17.86
C GLU A 263 3.09 1.74 -19.04
N GLN A 264 2.98 2.48 -20.15
CA GLN A 264 2.10 2.08 -21.25
C GLN A 264 2.71 1.02 -22.17
N THR A 265 4.03 0.93 -22.24
CA THR A 265 4.67 0.12 -23.26
C THR A 265 6.00 -0.51 -22.84
N TRP A 266 6.48 -1.41 -23.69
CA TRP A 266 7.81 -2.00 -23.62
C TRP A 266 8.69 -1.36 -24.69
N SER A 267 10.00 -1.47 -24.52
CA SER A 267 10.98 -1.05 -25.53
C SER A 267 11.89 -2.19 -25.91
N ALA A 268 12.45 -2.13 -27.11
CA ALA A 268 13.34 -3.16 -27.59
C ALA A 268 14.38 -2.62 -28.55
N TYR A 269 15.35 -3.46 -28.89
CA TYR A 269 16.27 -3.24 -29.98
C TYR A 269 16.86 -4.56 -30.47
N PRO A 270 17.19 -4.69 -31.77
CA PRO A 270 17.87 -5.88 -32.28
C PRO A 270 19.32 -5.92 -31.79
N ASN A 271 19.81 -7.11 -31.42
CA ASN A 271 21.19 -7.27 -30.94
C ASN A 271 22.24 -7.07 -32.04
N SER A 272 21.81 -7.12 -33.31
CA SER A 272 22.61 -6.82 -34.49
C SER A 272 22.81 -5.31 -34.72
N ARG A 273 22.19 -4.44 -33.90
CA ARG A 273 22.29 -2.99 -34.09
C ARG A 273 23.76 -2.57 -34.14
N GLY A 274 24.10 -1.86 -35.20
CA GLY A 274 25.45 -1.34 -35.39
C GLY A 274 25.73 -0.13 -34.49
N SER A 275 26.64 0.73 -34.93
CA SER A 275 26.99 1.97 -34.21
C SER A 275 25.92 3.07 -34.27
N THR A 276 24.83 2.87 -35.01
CA THR A 276 23.77 3.87 -35.19
C THR A 276 22.53 3.42 -34.44
N SER A 277 22.14 4.20 -33.42
CA SER A 277 20.92 3.96 -32.66
C SER A 277 19.71 4.67 -33.27
N ALA A 278 18.55 4.04 -33.17
CA ALA A 278 17.27 4.67 -33.45
C ALA A 278 16.72 5.42 -32.22
N GLU A 279 17.29 5.18 -31.04
CA GLU A 279 16.87 5.84 -29.80
C GLU A 279 17.18 7.34 -29.85
N LEU A 280 16.45 8.11 -29.04
CA LEU A 280 16.64 9.55 -28.92
C LEU A 280 18.11 9.93 -28.66
N GLY A 281 18.57 11.01 -29.30
CA GLY A 281 19.95 11.47 -29.14
C GLY A 281 21.01 10.57 -29.77
N GLY A 282 20.62 9.46 -30.41
CA GLY A 282 21.55 8.50 -31.01
C GLY A 282 22.32 7.66 -29.99
N VAL A 283 21.89 7.65 -28.72
CA VAL A 283 22.48 6.82 -27.66
C VAL A 283 22.00 5.38 -27.77
N SER A 284 22.76 4.44 -27.23
CA SER A 284 22.36 3.04 -27.18
C SER A 284 22.48 2.52 -25.76
N TYR A 285 21.38 1.96 -25.27
CA TYR A 285 21.37 1.28 -23.99
C TYR A 285 22.46 0.20 -23.91
N ASN A 286 23.31 0.22 -22.90
CA ASN A 286 24.39 -0.77 -22.75
C ASN A 286 24.33 -1.50 -21.40
N GLY A 287 23.23 -1.33 -20.68
CA GLY A 287 22.98 -1.91 -19.37
C GLY A 287 22.67 -3.40 -19.41
N GLN A 288 22.38 -3.95 -18.23
CA GLN A 288 22.02 -5.35 -17.98
C GLN A 288 20.51 -5.56 -17.84
N GLY A 289 19.73 -4.50 -17.62
CA GLY A 289 18.26 -4.58 -17.60
C GLY A 289 17.69 -5.13 -18.90
N GLY A 290 16.51 -5.76 -18.81
CA GLY A 290 15.83 -6.39 -19.95
C GLY A 290 16.27 -7.84 -20.22
N LEU A 291 15.79 -8.41 -21.32
CA LEU A 291 16.02 -9.82 -21.68
C LEU A 291 16.19 -9.97 -23.20
N ASP A 292 17.17 -10.79 -23.59
CA ASP A 292 17.35 -11.20 -24.98
C ASP A 292 16.34 -12.29 -25.37
N VAL A 293 15.51 -12.00 -26.36
CA VAL A 293 14.50 -12.93 -26.87
C VAL A 293 14.87 -13.37 -28.27
N SER A 294 15.25 -14.63 -28.42
CA SER A 294 15.59 -15.22 -29.72
C SER A 294 14.36 -15.73 -30.49
N PRO A 295 14.38 -15.71 -31.83
CA PRO A 295 13.38 -16.40 -32.65
C PRO A 295 13.30 -17.91 -32.33
N PRO A 296 12.11 -18.54 -32.38
CA PRO A 296 10.81 -17.98 -32.75
C PRO A 296 10.05 -17.32 -31.59
N LEU A 297 10.61 -17.32 -30.37
CA LEU A 297 9.93 -16.78 -29.18
C LEU A 297 9.65 -15.28 -29.33
N SER A 298 10.58 -14.54 -29.93
CA SER A 298 10.40 -13.11 -30.23
C SER A 298 9.19 -12.85 -31.11
N TRP A 299 8.88 -13.75 -32.07
CA TRP A 299 7.70 -13.63 -32.94
C TRP A 299 6.38 -13.84 -32.20
N THR A 300 6.39 -14.70 -31.17
CA THR A 300 5.21 -14.93 -30.33
C THR A 300 5.00 -13.80 -29.33
N PHE A 301 6.09 -13.17 -28.88
CA PHE A 301 6.04 -11.98 -28.05
C PHE A 301 5.48 -10.80 -28.85
N GLU A 302 6.03 -10.56 -30.05
CA GLU A 302 5.65 -9.46 -30.93
C GLU A 302 5.78 -9.87 -32.41
N PRO A 303 4.67 -10.06 -33.14
CA PRO A 303 4.67 -10.49 -34.54
C PRO A 303 5.45 -9.59 -35.50
N ASN A 304 5.57 -8.28 -35.23
CA ASN A 304 6.35 -7.38 -36.08
C ASN A 304 7.83 -7.79 -36.16
N PHE A 305 8.37 -8.45 -35.14
CA PHE A 305 9.75 -8.97 -35.18
C PHE A 305 9.95 -10.08 -36.21
N LEU A 306 8.91 -10.84 -36.57
CA LEU A 306 9.01 -11.80 -37.67
C LEU A 306 9.28 -11.10 -39.02
N LEU A 307 8.76 -9.90 -39.22
CA LEU A 307 8.92 -9.15 -40.48
C LEU A 307 10.20 -8.32 -40.49
N SER A 308 10.52 -7.68 -39.37
CA SER A 308 11.66 -6.75 -39.26
C SER A 308 12.97 -7.44 -38.89
N PHE A 309 12.93 -8.43 -37.99
CA PHE A 309 14.11 -9.09 -37.41
C PHE A 309 13.95 -10.63 -37.37
N PRO A 310 13.64 -11.29 -38.50
CA PRO A 310 13.26 -12.71 -38.51
C PRO A 310 14.33 -13.65 -37.95
N ALA A 311 15.62 -13.32 -38.15
CA ALA A 311 16.73 -14.22 -37.84
C ALA A 311 17.59 -13.74 -36.65
N GLU A 312 17.17 -12.68 -35.95
CA GLU A 312 17.99 -11.99 -34.96
C GLU A 312 17.34 -12.02 -33.59
N SER A 313 18.18 -12.10 -32.54
CA SER A 313 17.70 -11.92 -31.17
C SER A 313 17.41 -10.45 -30.94
N VAL A 314 16.29 -10.19 -30.28
CA VAL A 314 15.84 -8.83 -29.93
C VAL A 314 15.91 -8.69 -28.41
N HIS A 315 16.62 -7.69 -27.94
CA HIS A 315 16.64 -7.32 -26.53
C HIS A 315 15.36 -6.56 -26.20
N VAL A 316 14.64 -6.99 -25.16
CA VAL A 316 13.35 -6.43 -24.77
C VAL A 316 13.40 -5.99 -23.31
N MET A 317 13.01 -4.74 -23.08
CA MET A 317 12.83 -4.13 -21.76
C MET A 317 11.33 -3.94 -21.49
N ARG A 318 10.84 -4.57 -20.41
CA ARG A 318 9.43 -4.55 -20.00
C ARG A 318 9.31 -4.26 -18.50
N TYR A 319 8.13 -3.78 -18.08
CA TYR A 319 7.87 -3.32 -16.71
C TYR A 319 8.90 -2.26 -16.35
N LYS A 320 8.88 -1.19 -17.16
CA LYS A 320 9.80 -0.08 -17.08
C LYS A 320 9.34 0.97 -16.10
N ASP A 321 8.02 1.07 -15.93
CA ASP A 321 7.44 1.75 -14.79
C ASP A 321 7.86 1.05 -13.49
N VAL A 322 8.49 1.80 -12.59
CA VAL A 322 9.06 1.25 -11.35
C VAL A 322 7.99 0.76 -10.40
N GLN A 323 6.82 1.39 -10.37
CA GLN A 323 5.69 0.97 -9.53
C GLN A 323 5.11 -0.35 -10.04
N ASP A 324 4.81 -0.45 -11.34
CA ASP A 324 4.31 -1.68 -11.96
C ASP A 324 5.30 -2.84 -11.85
N ARG A 325 6.59 -2.54 -11.97
CA ARG A 325 7.67 -3.50 -11.75
C ARG A 325 7.66 -4.04 -10.33
N MET A 326 7.57 -3.16 -9.34
CA MET A 326 7.50 -3.55 -7.93
C MET A 326 6.21 -4.33 -7.62
N LYS A 327 5.05 -3.87 -8.09
CA LYS A 327 3.76 -4.58 -7.99
C LYS A 327 3.84 -6.01 -8.55
N THR A 328 4.56 -6.19 -9.66
CA THR A 328 4.71 -7.50 -10.32
C THR A 328 5.66 -8.43 -9.56
N LEU A 329 6.81 -7.93 -9.10
CA LEU A 329 7.87 -8.76 -8.51
C LEU A 329 7.69 -8.96 -6.99
N TYR A 330 7.11 -7.98 -6.30
CA TYR A 330 6.93 -7.97 -4.85
C TYR A 330 5.47 -7.66 -4.46
N PRO A 331 4.52 -8.56 -4.78
CA PRO A 331 3.08 -8.30 -4.69
C PRO A 331 2.53 -8.24 -3.26
N TYR A 332 3.33 -8.56 -2.24
CA TYR A 332 2.86 -8.54 -0.84
C TYR A 332 2.96 -7.16 -0.18
N PHE A 333 3.62 -6.19 -0.81
CA PHE A 333 3.63 -4.81 -0.34
C PHE A 333 2.44 -4.05 -0.92
N LEU A 334 2.02 -3.01 -0.20
CA LEU A 334 1.04 -2.05 -0.69
C LEU A 334 1.75 -1.04 -1.58
N TYR A 335 1.12 -0.71 -2.72
CA TYR A 335 1.55 0.33 -3.65
C TYR A 335 0.48 1.40 -3.86
N ASP A 336 -0.73 1.13 -3.36
CA ASP A 336 -1.82 2.09 -3.24
C ASP A 336 -2.27 2.09 -1.78
N VAL A 337 -2.25 3.26 -1.15
CA VAL A 337 -2.63 3.46 0.24
C VAL A 337 -3.69 4.56 0.26
N PHE A 338 -4.94 4.17 0.58
CA PHE A 338 -6.13 5.03 0.62
C PHE A 338 -6.53 5.65 -0.74
N GLY A 339 -6.37 4.92 -1.84
CA GLY A 339 -6.74 5.36 -3.19
C GLY A 339 -5.74 6.33 -3.80
N LYS A 340 -4.51 6.33 -3.28
CA LYS A 340 -3.38 7.11 -3.77
C LYS A 340 -2.20 6.17 -3.95
N GLU A 341 -1.58 6.26 -5.10
CA GLU A 341 -0.32 5.57 -5.37
C GLU A 341 0.76 6.06 -4.42
N LEU A 342 1.60 5.14 -3.93
CA LEU A 342 2.73 5.48 -3.09
C LEU A 342 3.76 6.24 -3.91
N ASP A 343 4.18 7.37 -3.36
CA ASP A 343 5.21 8.21 -3.95
C ASP A 343 6.57 7.47 -4.07
N SER A 344 7.29 7.68 -5.17
CA SER A 344 8.64 7.16 -5.35
C SER A 344 9.65 8.27 -5.56
N ILE A 345 10.70 8.26 -4.75
CA ILE A 345 11.57 9.42 -4.62
C ILE A 345 12.89 9.17 -5.36
N PRO A 346 13.35 10.08 -6.22
CA PRO A 346 14.64 9.95 -6.87
C PRO A 346 15.79 10.21 -5.88
N VAL A 347 16.73 9.27 -5.79
CA VAL A 347 17.91 9.32 -4.92
C VAL A 347 19.17 8.95 -5.69
N THR A 348 20.34 9.32 -5.19
CA THR A 348 21.62 9.05 -5.88
C THR A 348 22.76 8.76 -4.90
N ASP A 349 23.66 7.87 -5.29
CA ASP A 349 24.93 7.63 -4.60
C ASP A 349 26.06 8.58 -5.05
N GLY A 350 25.76 9.50 -6.00
CA GLY A 350 26.69 10.43 -6.61
C GLY A 350 27.22 9.97 -7.98
N GLU A 351 26.96 8.73 -8.39
CA GLU A 351 27.27 8.21 -9.73
C GLU A 351 25.99 7.73 -10.42
N ASN A 352 25.27 6.81 -9.78
CA ASN A 352 24.05 6.20 -10.27
C ASN A 352 22.82 6.87 -9.67
N SER A 353 21.69 6.73 -10.37
CA SER A 353 20.42 7.30 -9.99
C SER A 353 19.42 6.17 -9.74
N TYR A 354 18.63 6.31 -8.69
CA TYR A 354 17.73 5.28 -8.21
C TYR A 354 16.37 5.86 -7.85
N TRP A 355 15.35 5.01 -7.88
CA TRP A 355 14.04 5.27 -7.31
C TRP A 355 13.92 4.59 -5.96
N LEU A 356 13.59 5.36 -4.93
CA LEU A 356 13.36 4.87 -3.59
C LEU A 356 11.86 4.70 -3.36
N ILE A 357 11.41 3.44 -3.29
CA ILE A 357 10.00 3.09 -3.09
C ILE A 357 9.81 2.55 -1.67
N PRO A 358 8.85 3.08 -0.89
CA PRO A 358 8.59 2.57 0.44
C PRO A 358 7.90 1.20 0.41
N LEU A 359 8.39 0.28 1.24
CA LEU A 359 7.84 -1.07 1.37
C LEU A 359 6.90 -1.12 2.57
N ILE A 360 5.62 -0.88 2.31
CA ILE A 360 4.58 -0.87 3.34
C ILE A 360 3.79 -2.17 3.27
N ILE A 361 3.52 -2.77 4.43
CA ILE A 361 2.61 -3.91 4.55
C ILE A 361 1.32 -3.46 5.24
N GLY A 362 0.20 -4.07 4.83
CA GLY A 362 -1.11 -3.80 5.39
C GLY A 362 -1.90 -5.06 5.66
N PHE A 363 -2.51 -5.14 6.84
CA PHE A 363 -3.46 -6.20 7.17
C PHE A 363 -4.79 -5.63 7.67
N ASP A 364 -5.88 -6.25 7.23
CA ASP A 364 -7.20 -6.02 7.80
C ASP A 364 -7.25 -6.55 9.23
N THR A 365 -7.75 -5.72 10.13
CA THR A 365 -7.85 -5.99 11.57
C THR A 365 -9.30 -6.10 12.03
N HIS A 366 -10.27 -6.25 11.11
CA HIS A 366 -11.68 -6.47 11.44
C HIS A 366 -11.88 -7.61 12.47
N ASP A 367 -11.07 -8.66 12.37
CA ASP A 367 -11.13 -9.83 13.26
C ASP A 367 -10.17 -9.71 14.48
N VAL A 368 -9.66 -8.50 14.75
CA VAL A 368 -8.78 -8.21 15.89
C VAL A 368 -9.55 -7.42 16.95
N PRO A 369 -9.77 -7.99 18.15
CA PRO A 369 -10.43 -7.31 19.26
C PRO A 369 -9.90 -5.90 19.53
N TRP A 370 -10.84 -4.96 19.64
CA TRP A 370 -10.59 -3.55 19.93
C TRP A 370 -9.79 -2.78 18.85
N SER A 371 -9.59 -3.34 17.65
CA SER A 371 -8.97 -2.61 16.53
C SER A 371 -9.84 -1.48 15.99
N SER A 372 -11.16 -1.53 16.24
CA SER A 372 -12.13 -0.57 15.66
C SER A 372 -12.07 -0.48 14.13
N GLY A 373 -11.58 -1.54 13.46
CA GLY A 373 -11.44 -1.61 12.01
C GLY A 373 -10.23 -0.86 11.44
N ASN A 374 -9.33 -0.33 12.29
CA ASN A 374 -8.14 0.39 11.82
C ASN A 374 -7.10 -0.59 11.25
N PRO A 375 -6.69 -0.44 9.98
CA PRO A 375 -5.77 -1.37 9.36
C PRO A 375 -4.42 -1.38 10.08
N TYR A 376 -3.76 -2.54 10.11
CA TYR A 376 -2.38 -2.62 10.57
C TYR A 376 -1.45 -2.23 9.43
N LEU A 377 -0.79 -1.08 9.53
CA LEU A 377 0.20 -0.63 8.56
C LEU A 377 1.62 -0.57 9.17
N ARG A 378 2.61 -1.09 8.45
CA ARG A 378 4.03 -1.03 8.84
C ARG A 378 4.94 -0.73 7.67
N LEU A 379 5.92 0.12 7.92
CA LEU A 379 7.07 0.29 7.04
C LEU A 379 8.09 -0.80 7.33
N VAL A 380 8.23 -1.75 6.41
CA VAL A 380 9.22 -2.84 6.48
C VAL A 380 10.60 -2.33 6.09
N GLY A 381 10.63 -1.44 5.10
CA GLY A 381 11.85 -1.07 4.41
C GLY A 381 11.64 -0.15 3.23
N PHE A 382 12.64 -0.10 2.36
CA PHE A 382 12.59 0.57 1.07
C PHE A 382 13.10 -0.36 -0.03
N ALA A 383 12.60 -0.19 -1.24
CA ALA A 383 13.21 -0.75 -2.44
C ALA A 383 13.97 0.36 -3.16
N LEU A 384 15.18 0.03 -3.59
CA LEU A 384 16.01 0.86 -4.43
C LEU A 384 15.99 0.27 -5.83
N VAL A 385 15.42 0.99 -6.80
CA VAL A 385 15.32 0.55 -8.20
C VAL A 385 16.26 1.39 -9.06
N ASP A 386 17.21 0.78 -9.75
CA ASP A 386 18.13 1.48 -10.63
C ASP A 386 17.39 2.13 -11.81
N SER A 387 17.60 3.42 -12.06
CA SER A 387 16.90 4.16 -13.12
C SER A 387 17.33 3.76 -14.54
N TYR A 388 18.48 3.10 -14.67
CA TYR A 388 19.06 2.67 -15.94
C TYR A 388 18.84 1.18 -16.17
N ASP A 389 19.16 0.33 -15.21
CA ASP A 389 19.08 -1.14 -15.35
C ASP A 389 17.76 -1.74 -14.82
N GLY A 390 17.04 -1.03 -13.96
CA GLY A 390 15.84 -1.56 -13.30
C GLY A 390 16.13 -2.68 -12.31
N ASP A 391 17.38 -2.83 -11.89
CA ASP A 391 17.77 -3.75 -10.81
C ASP A 391 17.20 -3.27 -9.47
N ILE A 392 16.77 -4.23 -8.65
CA ILE A 392 16.06 -3.93 -7.41
C ILE A 392 16.86 -4.45 -6.22
N GLN A 393 17.08 -3.58 -5.26
CA GLN A 393 17.66 -3.92 -3.96
C GLN A 393 16.67 -3.58 -2.85
N LEU A 394 16.36 -4.54 -1.98
CA LEU A 394 15.52 -4.28 -0.82
C LEU A 394 16.37 -3.86 0.38
N LEU A 395 15.89 -2.90 1.16
CA LEU A 395 16.58 -2.30 2.30
C LEU A 395 15.70 -2.43 3.54
N LYS A 396 16.21 -3.04 4.60
CA LYS A 396 15.46 -3.25 5.85
C LYS A 396 15.54 -2.01 6.75
N THR A 397 14.41 -1.57 7.29
CA THR A 397 14.34 -0.49 8.31
C THR A 397 13.74 -0.96 9.63
N GLY A 398 12.69 -1.78 9.60
CA GLY A 398 11.97 -2.22 10.80
C GLY A 398 12.64 -3.38 11.54
N ASP A 399 12.35 -3.51 12.83
CA ASP A 399 12.82 -4.59 13.71
C ASP A 399 11.66 -5.40 14.33
N ASP A 400 10.42 -5.16 13.88
CA ASP A 400 9.24 -5.88 14.37
C ASP A 400 9.07 -7.27 13.75
N PHE A 401 8.25 -8.11 14.40
CA PHE A 401 7.98 -9.48 13.97
C PHE A 401 7.52 -9.59 12.51
N PHE A 402 6.66 -8.69 12.03
CA PHE A 402 6.18 -8.76 10.65
C PHE A 402 7.27 -8.35 9.68
N THR A 403 8.05 -7.32 10.01
CA THR A 403 9.23 -6.96 9.23
C THR A 403 10.21 -8.15 9.13
N GLU A 404 10.50 -8.84 10.23
CA GLU A 404 11.35 -10.03 10.21
C GLU A 404 10.77 -11.16 9.35
N MET A 405 9.45 -11.37 9.41
CA MET A 405 8.76 -12.34 8.57
C MET A 405 8.94 -12.04 7.08
N PHE A 406 8.71 -10.80 6.63
CA PHE A 406 8.89 -10.41 5.22
C PHE A 406 10.35 -10.44 4.78
N VAL A 407 11.26 -10.00 5.64
CA VAL A 407 12.70 -10.10 5.38
C VAL A 407 13.12 -11.55 5.22
N SER A 408 12.57 -12.48 6.01
CA SER A 408 12.86 -13.92 5.87
C SER A 408 12.38 -14.50 4.54
N GLN A 409 11.25 -14.01 4.00
CA GLN A 409 10.69 -14.47 2.73
C GLN A 409 11.55 -14.02 1.53
N TYR A 410 12.24 -12.89 1.65
CA TYR A 410 13.06 -12.29 0.60
C TYR A 410 14.54 -12.15 1.02
N SER A 411 15.03 -13.07 1.86
CA SER A 411 16.31 -12.93 2.57
C SER A 411 17.49 -12.60 1.68
N ASP A 412 17.51 -13.14 0.47
CA ASP A 412 18.63 -12.99 -0.47
C ASP A 412 18.67 -11.60 -1.14
N GLN A 413 17.57 -10.83 -1.05
CA GLN A 413 17.41 -9.52 -1.69
C GLN A 413 17.59 -8.36 -0.71
N PHE A 414 17.42 -8.60 0.59
CA PHE A 414 17.57 -7.58 1.63
C PHE A 414 19.03 -7.29 1.94
N LYS A 415 19.41 -6.01 1.83
CA LYS A 415 20.73 -5.49 2.20
C LYS A 415 20.59 -4.39 3.27
N PRO A 416 21.65 -4.10 4.03
CA PRO A 416 21.66 -2.96 4.93
C PRO A 416 21.54 -1.65 4.14
N ILE A 417 20.95 -0.63 4.76
CA ILE A 417 20.88 0.72 4.21
C ILE A 417 22.31 1.24 4.02
N PRO A 418 22.69 1.67 2.81
CA PRO A 418 24.00 2.26 2.59
C PRO A 418 24.07 3.66 3.20
N ALA A 419 25.25 4.03 3.73
CA ALA A 419 25.45 5.29 4.45
C ALA A 419 25.11 6.54 3.62
N TRP A 420 25.33 6.51 2.30
CA TRP A 420 25.02 7.65 1.41
C TRP A 420 23.51 7.95 1.32
N LEU A 421 22.66 6.96 1.61
CA LEU A 421 21.22 7.06 1.49
C LEU A 421 20.56 7.60 2.77
N GLU A 422 21.26 7.56 3.92
CA GLU A 422 20.73 7.99 5.23
C GLU A 422 20.21 9.43 5.23
N GLU A 423 20.87 10.35 4.53
CA GLU A 423 20.45 11.76 4.45
C GLU A 423 19.35 12.02 3.42
N GLN A 424 19.07 11.06 2.54
CA GLN A 424 18.10 11.16 1.46
C GLN A 424 16.78 10.41 1.78
N ILE A 425 16.80 9.45 2.72
CA ILE A 425 15.61 8.72 3.16
C ILE A 425 14.61 9.64 3.84
N ARG A 426 13.33 9.38 3.55
CA ARG A 426 12.21 10.05 4.20
C ARG A 426 11.17 9.06 4.65
N TYR A 427 10.47 9.46 5.68
CA TYR A 427 9.31 8.73 6.12
C TYR A 427 8.15 8.94 5.12
N PRO A 428 7.47 7.87 4.68
CA PRO A 428 6.39 7.99 3.68
C PRO A 428 5.26 8.88 4.16
N VAL A 429 4.84 9.83 3.32
CA VAL A 429 3.86 10.86 3.69
C VAL A 429 2.48 10.24 3.90
N GLU A 430 2.11 9.24 3.11
CA GLU A 430 0.85 8.51 3.21
C GLU A 430 0.75 7.80 4.56
N LEU A 431 1.84 7.14 4.98
CA LEU A 431 1.91 6.46 6.26
C LEU A 431 1.95 7.44 7.42
N PHE A 432 2.58 8.60 7.25
CA PHE A 432 2.58 9.67 8.25
C PHE A 432 1.18 10.22 8.47
N ASN A 433 0.51 10.63 7.39
CA ASN A 433 -0.84 11.19 7.43
C ASN A 433 -1.82 10.22 8.10
N TRP A 434 -1.77 8.94 7.70
CA TRP A 434 -2.59 7.91 8.33
C TRP A 434 -2.36 7.80 9.85
N LYS A 435 -1.10 7.79 10.30
CA LYS A 435 -0.77 7.72 11.73
C LYS A 435 -1.23 8.96 12.50
N THR A 436 -1.24 10.14 11.87
CA THR A 436 -1.68 11.39 12.51
C THR A 436 -3.19 11.60 12.53
N GLU A 437 -3.93 10.94 11.63
CA GLU A 437 -5.40 10.99 11.58
C GLU A 437 -6.06 9.94 12.50
N MET A 438 -5.28 8.95 12.96
CA MET A 438 -5.67 7.89 13.89
C MET A 438 -5.68 8.36 15.34
#